data_AF-A0A2V9V0E9-F1
#
_entry.id   AF-A0A2V9V0E9-F1
#
_cell.length_a   1.000
_cell.length_b   1.000
_cell.length_c   1.000
_cell.angle_alpha   90.00
_cell.angle_beta   90.00
_cell.angle_gamma   90.00
#
_symmetry.space_group_name_H-M   'P 1'
#
loop_
_entity.id
_entity.type
_entity.pdbx_description
1 polymer ?
#
loop_
_entity_poly.entity_id
_entity_poly.type
_entity_poly.pdbx_seq_one_letter_code
_entity_poly.pdbx_strand_id
1 'polypeptide(L)'
;MAACYSNPRPPDAEQLWAQAEKDVLAFHDPEPRFSSAVHYNACRGNAFTARLMKSAITSGFCGYENMQSDPLLANFRKSTEYPAVLAQAKQCQDQFLAQRDQPQK
;
A
#
# COMPACT_ATOMS: atom_id res chain seq x y z
N MET A 1 -11.64 5.60 -7.11
CA MET A 1 -11.43 6.50 -5.96
C MET A 1 -12.72 7.21 -5.54
N ALA A 2 -13.48 7.85 -6.44
CA ALA A 2 -14.73 8.57 -6.10
C ALA A 2 -15.72 7.74 -5.23
N ALA A 3 -16.03 6.50 -5.61
CA ALA A 3 -16.93 5.62 -4.86
C ALA A 3 -16.51 5.35 -3.39
N CYS A 4 -15.21 5.49 -3.08
CA CYS A 4 -14.65 5.33 -1.73
C CYS A 4 -15.09 6.47 -0.78
N TYR A 5 -15.28 7.67 -1.34
CA TYR A 5 -15.56 8.91 -0.59
C TYR A 5 -16.97 9.44 -0.80
N SER A 6 -17.78 8.79 -1.64
CA SER A 6 -19.19 9.15 -1.85
C SER A 6 -20.04 8.82 -0.63
N ASN A 7 -20.91 9.77 -0.24
CA ASN A 7 -21.96 9.58 0.76
C ASN A 7 -23.31 10.07 0.21
N PRO A 8 -24.33 9.20 0.05
CA PRO A 8 -24.30 7.77 0.32
C PRO A 8 -23.36 7.01 -0.63
N ARG A 9 -22.91 5.83 -0.18
CA ARG A 9 -22.11 4.92 -1.00
C ARG A 9 -22.93 4.49 -2.22
N PRO A 10 -22.37 4.47 -3.44
CA PRO A 10 -23.10 4.02 -4.60
C PRO A 10 -23.39 2.51 -4.52
N PRO A 11 -24.50 2.03 -5.10
CA PRO A 11 -24.95 0.63 -4.98
C PRO A 11 -23.95 -0.37 -5.59
N ASP A 12 -23.14 0.06 -6.54
CA ASP A 12 -22.11 -0.72 -7.24
C ASP A 12 -20.70 -0.52 -6.68
N ALA A 13 -20.55 0.11 -5.50
CA ALA A 13 -19.24 0.46 -4.93
C ALA A 13 -18.28 -0.75 -4.82
N GLU A 14 -18.75 -1.91 -4.36
CA GLU A 14 -17.91 -3.11 -4.25
C GLU A 14 -17.36 -3.57 -5.60
N GLN A 15 -18.19 -3.53 -6.65
CA GLN A 15 -17.76 -3.87 -8.01
C GLN A 15 -16.73 -2.87 -8.53
N LEU A 16 -16.98 -1.58 -8.36
CA LEU A 16 -16.06 -0.51 -8.76
C LEU A 16 -14.70 -0.63 -8.05
N TRP A 17 -14.71 -1.00 -6.77
CA TRP A 17 -13.50 -1.17 -5.99
C TRP A 17 -12.74 -2.46 -6.32
N ALA A 18 -13.45 -3.55 -6.58
CA ALA A 18 -12.84 -4.79 -7.04
C ALA A 18 -12.19 -4.62 -8.42
N GLN A 19 -12.83 -3.86 -9.32
CA GLN A 19 -12.25 -3.53 -10.62
C GLN A 19 -11.01 -2.65 -10.46
N ALA A 20 -11.11 -1.56 -9.69
CA ALA A 20 -9.98 -0.68 -9.43
C ALA A 20 -8.80 -1.43 -8.80
N GLU A 21 -9.06 -2.38 -7.90
CA GLU A 21 -8.02 -3.23 -7.32
C GLU A 21 -7.34 -4.13 -8.35
N LYS A 22 -8.11 -4.77 -9.25
CA LYS A 22 -7.55 -5.57 -10.34
C LYS A 22 -6.66 -4.72 -11.24
N ASP A 23 -7.12 -3.53 -11.62
CA ASP A 23 -6.38 -2.61 -12.49
C ASP A 23 -5.08 -2.16 -11.81
N VAL A 24 -5.15 -1.85 -10.51
CA VAL A 24 -3.97 -1.45 -9.72
C VAL A 24 -2.94 -2.59 -9.61
N LEU A 25 -3.41 -3.82 -9.36
CA LEU A 25 -2.52 -4.98 -9.28
C LEU A 25 -1.91 -5.35 -10.64
N ALA A 26 -2.55 -4.96 -11.75
CA ALA A 26 -2.03 -5.17 -13.10
C ALA A 26 -0.90 -4.21 -13.49
N PHE A 27 -0.69 -3.09 -12.76
CA PHE A 27 0.45 -2.22 -13.03
C PHE A 27 1.76 -2.97 -12.79
N HIS A 28 2.71 -2.82 -13.71
CA HIS A 28 4.07 -3.34 -13.54
C HIS A 28 4.81 -2.60 -12.42
N ASP A 29 4.64 -1.27 -12.37
CA ASP A 29 5.19 -0.43 -11.32
C ASP A 29 4.53 -0.78 -9.96
N PRO A 30 5.33 -1.02 -8.91
CA PRO A 30 4.79 -1.23 -7.57
C PRO A 30 4.28 0.04 -6.86
N GLU A 31 4.69 1.25 -7.27
CA GLU A 31 4.29 2.51 -6.64
C GLU A 31 2.77 2.72 -6.68
N PRO A 32 2.06 2.55 -7.82
CA PRO A 32 0.60 2.65 -7.87
C PRO A 32 -0.13 1.72 -6.91
N ARG A 33 0.44 0.54 -6.62
CA ARG A 33 -0.13 -0.41 -5.65
C ARG A 33 -0.02 0.11 -4.22
N PHE A 34 1.14 0.65 -3.85
CA PHE A 34 1.33 1.28 -2.54
C PHE A 34 0.43 2.50 -2.37
N SER A 35 0.46 3.42 -3.34
CA SER A 35 -0.35 4.64 -3.32
C SER A 35 -1.84 4.31 -3.24
N SER A 36 -2.33 3.34 -4.00
CA SER A 36 -3.73 2.91 -3.89
C SER A 36 -4.07 2.33 -2.52
N ALA A 37 -3.17 1.55 -1.91
CA ALA A 37 -3.39 1.02 -0.56
C ALA A 37 -3.62 2.12 0.48
N VAL A 38 -2.89 3.23 0.36
CA VAL A 38 -3.03 4.43 1.19
C VAL A 38 -4.39 5.07 0.97
N HIS A 39 -4.74 5.38 -0.28
CA HIS A 39 -5.96 6.12 -0.59
C HIS A 39 -7.23 5.32 -0.27
N TYR A 40 -7.23 4.00 -0.47
CA TYR A 40 -8.42 3.17 -0.21
C TYR A 40 -8.54 2.67 1.23
N ASN A 41 -7.56 2.94 2.11
CA ASN A 41 -7.60 2.44 3.50
C ASN A 41 -8.90 2.82 4.22
N ALA A 42 -9.33 4.06 4.07
CA ALA A 42 -10.51 4.58 4.76
C ALA A 42 -11.83 3.86 4.39
N CYS A 43 -11.96 3.35 3.16
CA CYS A 43 -13.19 2.68 2.71
C CYS A 43 -13.09 1.15 2.61
N ARG A 44 -11.89 0.59 2.40
CA ARG A 44 -11.67 -0.86 2.24
C ARG A 44 -11.10 -1.52 3.51
N GLY A 45 -10.58 -0.73 4.44
CA GLY A 45 -10.06 -1.20 5.72
C GLY A 45 -8.63 -1.75 5.67
N ASN A 46 -8.16 -2.19 6.83
CA ASN A 46 -6.75 -2.49 7.08
C ASN A 46 -6.25 -3.76 6.36
N ALA A 47 -7.06 -4.81 6.28
CA ALA A 47 -6.69 -6.05 5.60
C ALA A 47 -6.42 -5.83 4.10
N PHE A 48 -7.25 -5.01 3.43
CA PHE A 48 -7.05 -4.61 2.05
C PHE A 48 -5.74 -3.83 1.88
N THR A 49 -5.53 -2.81 2.72
CA THR A 49 -4.31 -1.99 2.67
C THR A 49 -3.06 -2.84 2.90
N ALA A 50 -3.08 -3.74 3.88
CA ALA A 50 -1.97 -4.64 4.16
C ALA A 50 -1.64 -5.54 2.96
N ARG A 51 -2.65 -6.06 2.26
CA ARG A 51 -2.44 -6.90 1.07
C ARG A 51 -1.75 -6.14 -0.05
N LEU A 52 -2.25 -4.95 -0.40
CA LEU A 52 -1.66 -4.15 -1.50
C LEU A 52 -0.26 -3.66 -1.15
N MET A 53 -0.04 -3.18 0.08
CA MET A 53 1.28 -2.74 0.52
C MET A 53 2.31 -3.86 0.46
N LYS A 54 1.96 -5.07 0.95
CA LYS A 54 2.84 -6.23 0.83
C LYS A 54 3.19 -6.54 -0.63
N SER A 55 2.21 -6.52 -1.52
CA SER A 55 2.44 -6.73 -2.96
C SER A 55 3.42 -5.69 -3.55
N ALA A 56 3.27 -4.42 -3.18
CA ALA A 56 4.17 -3.35 -3.60
C ALA A 56 5.59 -3.55 -3.07
N ILE A 57 5.73 -3.87 -1.77
CA ILE A 57 7.02 -4.10 -1.11
C ILE A 57 7.75 -5.30 -1.72
N THR A 58 7.05 -6.42 -1.94
CA THR A 58 7.63 -7.61 -2.60
C THR A 58 8.11 -7.30 -4.02
N SER A 59 7.52 -6.30 -4.67
CA SER A 59 7.90 -5.86 -6.01
C SER A 59 8.92 -4.71 -6.00
N GLY A 60 9.50 -4.38 -4.83
CA GLY A 60 10.62 -3.44 -4.70
C GLY A 60 10.28 -2.04 -4.20
N PHE A 61 9.01 -1.74 -3.90
CA PHE A 61 8.64 -0.43 -3.35
C PHE A 61 8.82 -0.38 -1.83
N CYS A 62 9.99 0.06 -1.38
CA CYS A 62 10.39 0.06 0.03
C CYS A 62 9.96 1.32 0.81
N GLY A 63 8.65 1.65 0.82
CA GLY A 63 8.09 2.87 1.42
C GLY A 63 8.10 2.95 2.96
N TYR A 64 9.18 2.56 3.65
CA TYR A 64 9.27 2.49 5.12
C TYR A 64 8.99 3.83 5.82
N GLU A 65 9.54 4.92 5.33
CA GLU A 65 9.33 6.25 5.92
C GLU A 65 7.88 6.73 5.72
N ASN A 66 7.33 6.56 4.50
CA ASN A 66 5.95 6.92 4.19
C ASN A 66 4.96 6.19 5.10
N MET A 67 5.19 4.90 5.41
CA MET A 67 4.32 4.15 6.33
C MET A 67 4.25 4.77 7.73
N GLN A 68 5.33 5.41 8.19
CA GLN A 68 5.42 6.01 9.52
C GLN A 68 4.83 7.42 9.58
N SER A 69 5.01 8.22 8.53
CA SER A 69 4.67 9.65 8.54
C SER A 69 3.36 9.99 7.83
N ASP A 70 2.90 9.18 6.88
CA ASP A 70 1.73 9.52 6.06
C ASP A 70 0.47 9.66 6.94
N PRO A 71 -0.22 10.81 6.92
CA PRO A 71 -1.41 11.02 7.73
C PRO A 71 -2.58 10.10 7.34
N LEU A 72 -2.68 9.68 6.08
CA LEU A 72 -3.74 8.77 5.60
C LEU A 72 -3.58 7.37 6.18
N LEU A 73 -2.38 7.02 6.65
CA LEU A 73 -2.10 5.75 7.31
C LEU A 73 -2.25 5.79 8.83
N ALA A 74 -2.67 6.90 9.43
CA ALA A 74 -2.80 7.02 10.89
C ALA A 74 -3.70 5.93 11.50
N ASN A 75 -4.77 5.54 10.81
CA ASN A 75 -5.63 4.44 11.25
C ASN A 75 -4.99 3.07 11.00
N PHE A 76 -4.34 2.90 9.85
CA PHE A 76 -3.63 1.66 9.54
C PHE A 76 -2.50 1.38 10.55
N ARG A 77 -1.77 2.40 11.01
CA ARG A 77 -0.73 2.28 12.04
C ARG A 77 -1.21 1.68 13.36
N LYS A 78 -2.51 1.77 13.65
CA LYS A 78 -3.15 1.20 14.85
C LYS A 78 -3.67 -0.23 14.63
N SER A 79 -3.56 -0.75 13.41
CA SER A 79 -4.04 -2.08 13.04
C SER A 79 -3.09 -3.19 13.46
N THR A 80 -3.62 -4.41 13.56
CA THR A 80 -2.83 -5.62 13.86
C THR A 80 -1.91 -6.03 12.71
N GLU A 81 -2.24 -5.62 11.49
CA GLU A 81 -1.53 -5.95 10.27
C GLU A 81 -0.27 -5.10 10.08
N TYR A 82 -0.28 -3.87 10.61
CA TYR A 82 0.76 -2.87 10.39
C TYR A 82 2.18 -3.32 10.81
N PRO A 83 2.42 -3.90 12.00
CA PRO A 83 3.77 -4.29 12.41
C PRO A 83 4.47 -5.22 11.41
N ALA A 84 3.73 -6.17 10.85
CA ALA A 84 4.27 -7.11 9.87
C ALA A 84 4.59 -6.43 8.53
N VAL A 85 3.75 -5.49 8.07
CA VAL A 85 3.99 -4.76 6.82
C VAL A 85 5.17 -3.78 6.99
N LEU A 86 5.26 -3.09 8.13
CA LEU A 86 6.35 -2.17 8.42
C LEU A 86 7.69 -2.89 8.47
N ALA A 87 7.75 -4.06 9.11
CA ALA A 87 8.96 -4.88 9.16
C ALA A 87 9.44 -5.30 7.75
N GLN A 88 8.51 -5.69 6.87
CA GLN A 88 8.84 -6.00 5.47
C GLN A 88 9.33 -4.77 4.70
N ALA A 89 8.69 -3.61 4.88
CA ALA A 89 9.12 -2.36 4.25
C ALA A 89 10.52 -1.95 4.70
N LYS A 90 10.82 -2.11 5.99
CA LYS A 90 12.16 -1.87 6.55
C LYS A 90 13.20 -2.80 5.94
N GLN A 91 12.92 -4.11 5.92
CA GLN A 91 13.84 -5.08 5.33
C GLN A 91 14.14 -4.77 3.86
N CYS A 92 13.10 -4.40 3.08
CA CYS A 92 13.25 -3.96 1.70
C CYS A 92 14.19 -2.74 1.59
N GLN A 93 13.96 -1.71 2.42
CA GLN A 93 14.78 -0.50 2.42
C GLN A 93 16.23 -0.81 2.80
N ASP A 94 16.45 -1.59 3.86
CA ASP A 94 17.79 -1.97 4.33
C ASP A 94 18.55 -2.75 3.23
N GLN A 95 17.87 -3.66 2.51
CA GLN A 95 18.46 -4.38 1.37
C GLN A 95 18.80 -3.44 0.20
N PHE A 96 17.90 -2.52 -0.14
CA PHE A 96 18.13 -1.54 -1.20
C PHE A 96 19.34 -0.65 -0.89
N LEU A 97 19.43 -0.13 0.35
CA LEU A 97 20.56 0.69 0.79
C LEU A 97 21.86 -0.11 0.77
N ALA A 98 21.85 -1.35 1.26
CA ALA A 98 23.02 -2.23 1.23
C ALA A 98 23.50 -2.53 -0.21
N GLN A 99 22.59 -2.66 -1.18
CA GLN A 99 22.94 -2.84 -2.59
C GLN A 99 23.47 -1.55 -3.22
N ARG A 100 22.87 -0.40 -2.89
CA ARG A 100 23.32 0.92 -3.36
C ARG A 100 24.74 1.23 -2.90
N ASP A 101 25.07 0.86 -1.67
CA ASP A 101 26.38 1.14 -1.07
C ASP A 101 27.46 0.13 -1.51
N GLN A 102 27.10 -0.92 -2.28
CA GLN A 102 28.09 -1.78 -2.92
C GLN A 102 28.72 -1.09 -4.14
N PRO A 103 30.03 -1.27 -4.38
CA PRO A 103 30.65 -0.83 -5.61
C PRO A 103 29.93 -1.46 -6.79
N GLN A 104 29.42 -0.65 -7.72
CA GLN A 104 28.92 -1.16 -8.99
C GLN A 104 30.06 -1.91 -9.69
N LYS A 105 29.87 -3.21 -9.90
CA LYS A 105 30.79 -4.03 -10.70
C LYS A 105 30.66 -3.71 -12.18
#